data_AF-G7CF97-F1
#
_entry.id   AF-G7CF97-F1
#
_cell.length_a   1.000
_cell.length_b   1.000
_cell.length_c   1.000
_cell.angle_alpha   90.00
_cell.angle_beta   90.00
_cell.angle_gamma   90.00
#
_symmetry.space_group_name_H-M   'P 1'
#
loop_
_entity.id
_entity.type
_entity.pdbx_description
1 polymer ?
#
loop_
_entity_poly.entity_id
_entity_poly.type
_entity_poly.pdbx_seq_one_letter_code
_entity_poly.pdbx_strand_id
1 'polypeptide(L)' 'MTARIIHQRTGRTVAVFDTYEEAGHYRAELRRQVPPDQPCPYAIRTEEDR' A
#
# COMPACT_ATOMS: atom_id res chain seq x y z
N MET A 1 3.83 6.73 -12.86
CA MET A 1 4.15 7.52 -11.65
C MET A 1 4.44 6.51 -10.56
N THR A 2 5.62 6.59 -9.97
CA THR A 2 6.07 5.69 -8.93
C THR A 2 5.14 5.77 -7.72
N ALA A 3 4.76 4.59 -7.23
CA ALA A 3 3.85 4.42 -6.11
C ALA A 3 4.48 3.47 -5.10
N ARG A 4 4.32 3.76 -3.81
CA ARG A 4 4.84 2.92 -2.73
C ARG A 4 3.74 2.50 -1.78
N ILE A 5 3.84 1.26 -1.29
CA ILE A 5 2.98 0.76 -0.23
C ILE A 5 3.65 1.03 1.11
N ILE A 6 2.93 1.71 1.99
CA ILE A 6 3.37 1.98 3.36
C ILE A 6 2.48 1.24 4.35
N HIS A 7 3.09 0.69 5.39
CA HIS A 7 2.36 0.21 6.56
C HIS A 7 2.10 1.38 7.50
N GLN A 8 0.86 1.84 7.60
CA GLN A 8 0.48 3.09 8.29
C GLN A 8 0.87 3.11 9.78
N ARG A 9 0.76 1.97 10.47
CA ARG A 9 1.14 1.87 11.89
C ARG A 9 2.66 1.99 12.14
N THR A 10 3.49 1.46 11.25
CA THR A 10 4.94 1.35 11.46
C THR A 10 5.74 2.36 10.63
N GLY A 11 5.09 3.03 9.68
CA GLY A 11 5.73 3.93 8.73
C GLY A 11 6.63 3.23 7.71
N ARG A 12 6.75 1.90 7.75
CA ARG A 12 7.66 1.16 6.86
C ARG A 12 7.11 1.08 5.44
N THR A 13 7.97 1.37 4.47
CA THR A 13 7.73 1.00 3.07
C THR A 13 7.79 -0.52 2.93
N VAL A 14 6.72 -1.09 2.40
CA VAL A 14 6.58 -2.53 2.15
C VAL A 14 7.07 -2.87 0.74
N ALA A 15 6.70 -2.05 -0.24
CA ALA A 15 7.06 -2.25 -1.65
C ALA A 15 6.98 -0.91 -2.41
N VAL A 16 7.65 -0.85 -3.57
CA VAL A 16 7.65 0.27 -4.51
C VAL A 16 7.35 -0.28 -5.90
N PHE A 17 6.54 0.44 -6.66
CA PHE A 17 6.04 0.09 -7.99
C PHE A 17 6.18 1.29 -8.92
N ASP A 18 6.26 1.02 -10.22
CA ASP A 18 6.39 2.07 -11.25
C ASP A 18 5.04 2.74 -11.56
N THR A 19 3.94 2.04 -11.26
CA THR A 19 2.58 2.51 -11.47
C THR A 19 1.70 2.37 -10.21
N TYR A 20 0.69 3.25 -10.12
CA TYR A 20 -0.35 3.17 -9.07
C TYR A 20 -1.21 1.91 -9.20
N GLU A 21 -1.43 1.42 -10.42
CA GLU A 21 -2.22 0.23 -10.71
C GLU A 21 -1.58 -1.03 -10.12
N GLU A 22 -0.29 -1.24 -10.36
CA GLU A 22 0.48 -2.34 -9.76
C GLU A 22 0.46 -2.29 -8.24
N ALA A 23 0.63 -1.10 -7.66
CA ALA A 23 0.51 -0.90 -6.22
C ALA A 23 -0.91 -1.22 -5.71
N GLY A 24 -1.95 -0.88 -6.48
CA GLY A 24 -3.35 -1.20 -6.21
C GLY A 24 -3.60 -2.70 -6.15
N HIS A 25 -3.11 -3.44 -7.15
CA HIS A 25 -3.20 -4.90 -7.18
C HIS A 25 -2.50 -5.54 -5.97
N TYR A 26 -1.27 -5.13 -5.69
CA TYR A 26 -0.52 -5.66 -4.55
C TYR A 26 -1.17 -5.33 -3.20
N ARG A 27 -1.71 -4.11 -3.03
CA ARG A 27 -2.45 -3.73 -1.83
C ARG A 27 -3.71 -4.57 -1.64
N ALA A 28 -4.41 -4.94 -2.71
CA ALA A 28 -5.57 -5.81 -2.63
C ALA A 28 -5.21 -7.21 -2.13
N GLU A 29 -4.07 -7.76 -2.56
CA GLU A 29 -3.54 -9.03 -2.05
C GLU A 29 -3.16 -8.94 -0.57
N LEU A 30 -2.50 -7.86 -0.15
CA LEU A 30 -2.20 -7.62 1.26
C LEU A 30 -3.46 -7.51 2.12
N ARG A 31 -4.53 -6.88 1.61
CA ARG A 31 -5.81 -6.76 2.32
C ARG A 31 -6.46 -8.12 2.60
N ARG A 32 -6.28 -9.11 1.72
CA ARG A 32 -6.83 -10.47 1.90
C ARG A 32 -6.19 -11.21 3.08
N GLN A 33 -4.98 -10.83 3.46
CA GLN A 33 -4.28 -11.39 4.61
C GLN A 33 -4.66 -10.71 5.94
N VAL A 34 -5.35 -9.58 5.87
CA VAL A 34 -5.83 -8.83 7.04
C VAL A 34 -7.22 -9.35 7.40
N PRO A 35 -7.51 -9.59 8.69
CA PRO A 35 -8.85 -9.96 9.14
C PRO A 35 -9.95 -9.00 8.60
N PRO A 36 -11.14 -9.50 8.26
CA PRO A 36 -12.19 -8.67 7.65
C PRO A 36 -12.72 -7.60 8.61
N ASP A 37 -12.68 -7.87 9.91
CA ASP A 37 -13.06 -6.99 11.02
C ASP A 37 -12.02 -5.89 11.31
N GLN A 38 -10.83 -5.97 10.71
CA GLN A 38 -9.78 -4.97 10.90
C GLN A 38 -9.66 -4.04 9.69
N PRO A 39 -9.36 -2.74 9.93
CA PRO A 39 -9.06 -1.81 8.84
C PRO A 39 -7.77 -2.23 8.13
N CYS A 40 -7.67 -1.92 6.83
CA CYS A 40 -6.46 -2.19 6.07
C CYS A 40 -5.31 -1.30 6.60
N PRO A 41 -4.20 -1.88 7.09
CA PRO A 41 -3.08 -1.09 7.61
C PRO A 41 -2.16 -0.56 6.50
N TYR A 42 -2.41 -0.91 5.24
CA TYR A 42 -1.57 -0.59 4.09
C TYR A 42 -2.19 0.52 3.25
N ALA A 43 -1.39 1.54 2.91
CA ALA A 43 -1.77 2.65 2.04
C ALA A 43 -0.81 2.79 0.86
N ILE A 44 -1.33 3.27 -0.27
CA ILE A 44 -0.53 3.67 -1.43
C ILE A 44 -0.19 5.14 -1.26
N ARG A 45 1.07 5.50 -1.52
CA ARG A 45 1.56 6.89 -1.60
C ARG A 45 2.25 7.10 -2.93
N THR A 46 1.99 8.24 -3.58
CA THR A 46 2.69 8.68 -4.79
C THR A 46 3.70 9.77 -4.46
N GLU A 47 4.55 10.14 -5.42
CA GLU A 47 5.56 11.18 -5.21
C GLU A 47 4.97 12.59 -5.01
N GLU A 48 3.73 12.84 -5.44
CA GLU A 48 3.01 14.11 -5.21
C GLU A 48 2.49 14.28 -3.77
N ASP A 49 2.42 13.21 -2.98
CA ASP A 49 1.94 13.26 -1.58
C ASP A 49 2.96 13.88 -0.60
N ARG A 50 3.97 14.62 -1.10
CA ARG A 50 5.15 15.06 -0.35
C ARG A 50 5.14 16.54 0.00
#